data_AF-A0A970FEN8-F1
#
_entry.id   AF-A0A970FEN8-F1
#
_cell.length_a   1.000
_cell.length_b   1.000
_cell.length_c   1.000
_cell.angle_alpha   90.00
_cell.angle_beta   90.00
_cell.angle_gamma   90.00
#
_symmetry.space_group_name_H-M   'P 1'
#
loop_
_entity.id
_entity.type
_entity.pdbx_description
1 polymer ?
#
loop_
_entity_poly.entity_id
_entity_poly.type
_entity_poly.pdbx_seq_one_letter_code
_entity_poly.pdbx_strand_id
1 'polypeptide(L)'
;MEMEPRFASFVPSTADVTKIKKELKGIKDRERLKEACQQFESILLAELWKKMNANARAISGRESRAFGPLEDLAVEMSAEQLAKDGGSGMWRVLYEQLVVHLEDQDEDE
;
A
#
# COMPACT_ATOMS: atom_id res chain seq x y z
N MET A 1 -1.18 11.47 44.43
CA MET A 1 0.14 10.83 44.32
C MET A 1 1.05 11.87 43.70
N GLU A 2 1.75 12.65 44.53
CA GLU A 2 2.67 13.69 44.04
C GLU A 2 3.95 13.00 43.55
N MET A 3 4.34 13.26 42.30
CA MET A 3 5.53 12.69 41.70
C MET A 3 6.79 13.41 42.20
N GLU A 4 7.85 12.67 42.47
CA GLU A 4 9.10 13.24 42.96
C GLU A 4 9.76 14.15 41.90
N PRO A 5 10.31 15.31 42.31
CA PRO A 5 10.84 16.34 41.39
C PRO A 5 12.03 15.87 40.54
N ARG A 6 12.77 14.84 40.97
CA ARG A 6 13.86 14.25 40.18
C ARG A 6 13.40 13.57 38.88
N PHE A 7 12.12 13.20 38.80
CA PHE A 7 11.55 12.60 37.60
C PHE A 7 10.86 13.63 36.69
N ALA A 8 10.68 14.87 37.14
CA ALA A 8 9.97 15.91 36.38
C ALA A 8 10.66 16.28 35.07
N SER A 9 11.98 16.16 34.98
CA SER A 9 12.75 16.39 33.74
C SER A 9 12.69 15.23 32.74
N PHE A 10 12.18 14.07 33.15
CA PHE A 10 12.06 12.86 32.33
C PHE A 10 10.62 12.61 31.86
N VAL A 11 9.64 13.30 32.44
CA VAL A 11 8.23 13.22 32.03
C VAL A 11 8.03 14.19 30.86
N PRO A 12 7.76 13.70 29.64
CA PRO A 12 7.47 14.57 28.50
C PRO A 12 6.23 15.42 28.80
N SER A 13 6.21 16.66 28.32
CA SER A 13 5.02 17.49 28.41
C SER A 13 3.86 16.82 27.68
N THR A 14 2.63 17.02 28.16
CA THR A 14 1.43 16.60 27.43
C THR A 14 1.40 17.15 26.02
N ALA A 15 1.96 18.36 25.79
CA ALA A 15 2.11 18.97 24.46
C ALA A 15 3.12 18.22 23.57
N ASP A 16 4.22 17.71 24.16
CA ASP A 16 5.22 16.92 23.41
C ASP A 16 4.63 15.57 22.98
N VAL A 17 3.83 14.95 23.85
CA VAL A 17 3.15 13.68 23.56
C VAL A 17 2.12 13.83 22.45
N THR A 18 1.31 14.90 22.44
CA THR A 18 0.35 15.16 21.35
C THR A 18 1.05 15.45 20.03
N LYS A 19 2.15 16.19 20.03
CA LYS A 19 2.92 16.46 18.81
C LYS A 19 3.47 15.17 18.20
N ILE A 20 4.15 14.34 19.01
CA ILE A 20 4.68 13.04 18.58
C ILE A 20 3.56 12.14 18.06
N LYS A 21 2.38 12.16 18.69
CA LYS A 21 1.21 11.39 18.23
C LYS A 21 0.70 11.84 16.86
N LYS A 22 0.66 13.16 16.57
CA LYS A 22 0.24 13.68 15.25
C LYS A 22 1.25 13.28 14.17
N GLU A 23 2.55 13.41 14.44
CA GLU A 23 3.62 12.97 13.52
C GLU A 23 3.54 11.46 13.23
N LEU A 24 3.32 10.63 14.25
CA LEU A 24 3.13 9.18 14.08
C LEU A 24 1.86 8.82 13.30
N LYS A 25 0.77 9.60 13.42
CA LYS A 25 -0.45 9.42 12.63
C LYS A 25 -0.16 9.68 11.15
N GLY A 26 0.47 10.82 10.83
CA GLY A 26 0.82 11.17 9.45
C GLY A 26 1.76 10.16 8.79
N ILE A 27 2.74 9.61 9.52
CA ILE A 27 3.61 8.53 9.01
C ILE A 27 2.79 7.28 8.67
N LYS A 28 1.91 6.84 9.58
CA LYS A 28 1.08 5.64 9.36
C LYS A 28 0.12 5.78 8.20
N ASP A 29 -0.48 6.96 8.03
CA ASP A 29 -1.44 7.19 6.95
C ASP A 29 -0.72 7.25 5.59
N ARG A 30 0.49 7.82 5.52
CA ARG A 30 1.36 7.75 4.33
C ARG A 30 1.76 6.31 3.99
N GLU A 31 2.11 5.49 4.98
CA GLU A 31 2.44 4.08 4.77
C GLU A 31 1.25 3.29 4.24
N ARG A 32 0.06 3.48 4.83
CA ARG A 32 -1.18 2.84 4.36
C ARG A 32 -1.55 3.25 2.95
N LEU A 33 -1.42 4.53 2.61
CA LEU A 33 -1.69 5.02 1.26
C LEU A 33 -0.73 4.39 0.25
N LYS A 34 0.55 4.26 0.60
CA LYS A 34 1.55 3.58 -0.21
C LYS A 34 1.19 2.11 -0.42
N GLU A 35 0.87 1.38 0.64
CA GLU A 35 0.47 -0.04 0.56
C GLU A 35 -0.77 -0.22 -0.32
N ALA A 36 -1.79 0.63 -0.16
CA ALA A 36 -2.98 0.61 -0.99
C ALA A 36 -2.68 0.85 -2.48
N CYS A 37 -1.78 1.79 -2.80
CA CYS A 37 -1.35 2.04 -4.17
C CYS A 37 -0.59 0.84 -4.78
N GLN A 38 0.25 0.17 -3.99
CA GLN A 38 0.95 -1.05 -4.42
C GLN A 38 -0.01 -2.22 -4.62
N GLN A 39 -1.01 -2.38 -3.74
CA GLN A 39 -2.07 -3.38 -3.91
C GLN A 39 -2.90 -3.12 -5.17
N PHE A 40 -3.22 -1.86 -5.46
CA PHE A 40 -3.91 -1.48 -6.69
C PHE A 40 -3.11 -1.91 -7.93
N GLU A 41 -1.81 -1.61 -7.97
CA GLU A 41 -0.96 -2.03 -9.09
C GLU A 41 -0.90 -3.55 -9.23
N SER A 42 -0.78 -4.28 -8.11
CA SER A 42 -0.82 -5.74 -8.10
C SER A 42 -2.09 -6.29 -8.77
N ILE A 43 -3.27 -5.78 -8.37
CA ILE A 43 -4.56 -6.20 -8.94
C ILE A 43 -4.62 -5.88 -10.44
N LEU A 44 -4.19 -4.67 -10.81
CA LEU A 44 -4.18 -4.23 -12.21
C LEU A 44 -3.30 -5.13 -13.08
N LEU A 45 -2.08 -5.43 -12.61
CA LEU A 45 -1.14 -6.31 -13.30
C LEU A 45 -1.70 -7.74 -13.41
N ALA A 46 -2.23 -8.29 -12.32
CA ALA A 46 -2.83 -9.62 -12.33
C ALA A 46 -3.97 -9.73 -13.35
N GLU A 47 -4.89 -8.76 -13.38
CA GLU A 47 -5.99 -8.72 -14.33
C GLU A 47 -5.51 -8.60 -15.78
N LEU A 48 -4.49 -7.76 -16.04
CA LEU A 48 -3.92 -7.59 -17.37
C LEU A 48 -3.30 -8.91 -17.87
N TRP A 49 -2.50 -9.58 -17.03
CA TRP A 49 -1.88 -10.86 -17.38
C TRP A 49 -2.90 -11.97 -17.57
N LYS A 50 -3.92 -12.05 -16.70
CA LYS A 50 -5.01 -13.03 -16.85
C LYS A 50 -5.74 -12.83 -18.19
N LYS A 51 -6.04 -11.59 -18.58
CA LYS A 51 -6.64 -11.27 -19.89
C LYS A 51 -5.71 -11.59 -21.06
N MET A 52 -4.43 -11.24 -20.98
CA MET A 52 -3.45 -11.59 -22.01
C MET A 52 -3.36 -13.10 -22.21
N ASN A 53 -3.28 -13.86 -21.12
CA ASN A 53 -3.23 -15.32 -21.15
C ASN A 53 -4.53 -15.91 -21.74
N ALA A 54 -5.69 -15.35 -21.41
CA ALA A 54 -6.96 -15.76 -22.00
C ALA A 54 -7.00 -15.52 -23.52
N ASN A 55 -6.54 -14.36 -23.98
CA ASN A 55 -6.47 -14.04 -25.40
C ASN A 55 -5.49 -14.95 -26.15
N ALA A 56 -4.31 -15.22 -25.59
CA ALA A 56 -3.34 -16.12 -26.19
C ALA A 56 -3.90 -17.55 -26.33
N ARG A 57 -4.64 -18.02 -25.33
CA ARG A 57 -5.32 -19.32 -25.37
C ARG A 57 -6.39 -19.38 -26.45
N ALA A 58 -7.23 -18.34 -26.56
CA ALA A 58 -8.27 -18.26 -27.60
C ALA A 58 -7.67 -18.36 -29.01
N ILE A 59 -6.54 -17.70 -29.26
CA ILE A 59 -5.82 -17.79 -30.55
C ILE A 59 -5.25 -19.20 -30.78
N SER A 60 -4.73 -19.85 -29.73
CA SER A 60 -4.12 -21.18 -29.83
C SER A 60 -5.09 -22.35 -29.92
N GLY A 61 -6.40 -22.13 -29.73
CA GLY A 61 -7.42 -23.17 -29.69
C GLY A 61 -7.37 -24.07 -28.45
N ARG A 62 -6.62 -23.71 -27.41
CA ARG A 62 -6.53 -24.45 -26.14
C ARG A 62 -7.34 -23.76 -25.05
N GLU A 63 -8.65 -24.05 -25.00
CA GLU A 63 -9.53 -23.49 -23.96
C GLU A 63 -9.46 -24.22 -22.62
N SER A 64 -9.19 -25.53 -22.60
CA SER A 64 -9.19 -26.30 -21.35
C SER A 64 -7.91 -26.08 -20.53
N ARG A 65 -8.09 -25.82 -19.23
CA ARG A 65 -7.01 -25.64 -18.26
C ARG A 65 -7.16 -26.63 -17.12
N ALA A 66 -6.34 -27.69 -17.10
CA ALA A 66 -6.38 -28.67 -16.02
C ALA A 66 -6.05 -28.05 -14.64
N PHE A 67 -5.20 -27.01 -14.63
CA PHE A 67 -4.75 -26.32 -13.42
C PHE A 67 -5.12 -24.83 -13.41
N GLY A 68 -6.18 -24.43 -14.13
CA GLY A 68 -6.56 -23.03 -14.33
C GLY A 68 -6.55 -22.16 -13.05
N PRO A 69 -7.18 -22.62 -11.94
CA PRO A 69 -7.16 -21.87 -10.68
C PRO A 69 -5.76 -21.70 -10.07
N LEU A 70 -4.88 -22.70 -10.22
CA LEU A 70 -3.50 -22.63 -9.70
C LEU A 70 -2.65 -21.69 -10.57
N GLU A 71 -2.85 -21.71 -11.89
CA GLU A 71 -2.22 -20.76 -12.81
C GLU A 71 -2.63 -19.31 -12.49
N ASP A 72 -3.93 -19.07 -12.24
CA ASP A 72 -4.45 -17.75 -11.90
C ASP A 72 -3.88 -17.26 -10.56
N LEU A 73 -3.81 -18.13 -9.55
CA LEU A 73 -3.17 -17.83 -8.26
C LEU A 73 -1.69 -17.49 -8.43
N ALA A 74 -0.96 -18.25 -9.25
CA ALA A 74 0.46 -17.98 -9.50
C ALA A 74 0.68 -16.61 -10.16
N VAL A 75 -0.21 -16.21 -11.07
CA VAL A 75 -0.19 -14.87 -11.68
C VAL A 75 -0.46 -13.78 -10.62
N GLU A 76 -1.44 -13.98 -9.75
CA GLU A 76 -1.78 -13.03 -8.69
C GLU A 76 -0.64 -12.84 -7.69
N MET A 77 -0.04 -13.94 -7.23
CA MET A 77 1.13 -13.88 -6.33
C MET A 77 2.33 -13.20 -7.00
N SER A 78 2.55 -13.47 -8.28
CA SER A 78 3.64 -12.84 -9.05
C SER A 78 3.42 -11.34 -9.20
N ALA A 79 2.18 -10.91 -9.49
CA ALA A 79 1.81 -9.52 -9.62
C ALA A 79 1.95 -8.76 -8.28
N GLU A 80 1.59 -9.40 -7.17
CA GLU A 80 1.75 -8.81 -5.83
C GLU A 80 3.21 -8.60 -5.47
N GLN A 81 4.04 -9.63 -5.68
CA GLN A 81 5.47 -9.52 -5.41
C GLN A 81 6.11 -8.45 -6.31
N LEU A 82 5.73 -8.41 -7.59
CA LEU A 82 6.26 -7.44 -8.54
C LEU A 82 5.91 -6.00 -8.13
N ALA A 83 4.66 -5.74 -7.74
CA ALA A 83 4.24 -4.41 -7.28
C ALA A 83 4.96 -3.97 -5.99
N LYS A 84 5.21 -4.91 -5.07
CA LYS A 84 5.98 -4.66 -3.84
C LYS A 84 7.45 -4.32 -4.13
N ASP A 85 8.07 -5.00 -5.09
CA ASP A 85 9.46 -4.80 -5.50
C ASP A 85 9.69 -3.57 -6.39
N GLY A 86 8.64 -2.77 -6.64
CA GLY A 86 8.72 -1.51 -7.38
C GLY A 86 7.88 -1.50 -8.66
N GLY A 87 7.47 -2.67 -9.14
CA GLY A 87 6.48 -2.85 -10.19
C GLY A 87 6.87 -2.21 -11.52
N SER A 88 5.87 -1.69 -12.20
CA SER A 88 6.02 -0.84 -13.39
C SER A 88 6.21 0.64 -13.03
N GLY A 89 6.02 0.99 -11.74
CA GLY A 89 6.05 2.35 -11.22
C GLY A 89 4.68 3.06 -11.21
N MET A 90 3.61 2.41 -11.64
CA MET A 90 2.26 3.00 -11.66
C MET A 90 1.76 3.35 -10.25
N TRP A 91 2.05 2.50 -9.26
CA TRP A 91 1.70 2.77 -7.87
C TRP A 91 2.32 4.07 -7.34
N ARG A 92 3.53 4.42 -7.81
CA ARG A 92 4.24 5.62 -7.38
C ARG A 92 3.58 6.88 -7.94
N VAL A 93 3.22 6.86 -9.22
CA VAL A 93 2.50 7.98 -9.86
C VAL A 93 1.17 8.23 -9.14
N LEU A 94 0.42 7.16 -8.84
CA LEU A 94 -0.83 7.27 -8.12
C LEU A 94 -0.61 7.80 -6.69
N TYR A 95 0.41 7.30 -6.00
CA TYR A 95 0.75 7.75 -4.65
C TYR A 95 1.11 9.24 -4.62
N GLU A 96 1.95 9.70 -5.55
CA GLU A 96 2.35 11.12 -5.65
C GLU A 96 1.16 12.05 -5.88
N GLN A 97 0.14 11.60 -6.61
CA GLN A 97 -1.10 12.36 -6.81
C GLN A 97 -1.99 12.38 -5.57
N LEU A 98 -2.04 11.28 -4.81
CA LEU A 98 -2.95 11.14 -3.67
C LEU A 98 -2.36 11.71 -2.38
N VAL A 99 -1.04 11.67 -2.19
CA VAL A 99 -0.39 12.06 -0.92
C VAL A 99 -0.62 13.55 -0.59
N VAL A 100 -0.74 14.41 -1.59
CA VAL A 100 -1.01 15.85 -1.40
C VAL A 100 -2.35 16.07 -0.69
N HIS A 101 -3.36 15.26 -1.02
CA HIS A 101 -4.69 15.35 -0.40
C HIS A 101 -4.72 14.82 1.03
N LEU A 102 -3.73 14.01 1.41
CA LEU A 102 -3.57 13.53 2.79
C LEU A 102 -2.97 14.63 3.67
N GLU A 103 -2.10 15.45 3.11
CA GLU A 103 -1.45 16.58 3.81
C GLU A 103 -2.46 17.71 4.09
N ASP A 104 -3.36 18.00 3.14
CA ASP A 104 -4.41 19.01 3.31
C ASP A 104 -5.40 18.66 4.44
N GLN A 105 -5.70 17.37 4.65
CA GLN A 105 -6.62 16.91 5.71
C GLN A 105 -6.03 17.04 7.12
N ASP A 106 -4.70 17.09 7.27
CA ASP A 106 -4.04 17.25 8.56
C ASP A 106 -3.91 18.74 8.99
N GLU A 107 -4.14 19.70 8.07
CA GLU A 107 -4.15 21.15 8.38
C GLU A 107 -5.50 21.68 8.86
N ASP A 108 -6.60 21.01 8.50
CA ASP A 108 -7.97 21.39 8.88
C ASP A 108 -8.46 20.76 10.22
N GLU A 109 -7.63 19.94 10.90
CA GLU A 109 -7.83 19.35 12.25
C GLU A 109 -6.90 19.92 13.33
#